data_AF-A0A6L8Q971-F1
#
_entry.id   AF-A0A6L8Q971-F1
#
_cell.length_a   1.000
_cell.length_b   1.000
_cell.length_c   1.000
_cell.angle_alpha   90.00
_cell.angle_beta   90.00
_cell.angle_gamma   90.00
#
_symmetry.space_group_name_H-M   'P 1'
#
loop_
_entity.id
_entity.type
_entity.pdbx_description
1 polymer ?
#
loop_
_entity_poly.entity_id
_entity_poly.type
_entity_poly.pdbx_seq_one_letter_code
_entity_poly.pdbx_strand_id
1 'polypeptide(L)'
;MSTFLDTNCLLRYLLADVEDQFETVCQHVENGACTSPEFIAECVYVLGGTVYGFDRTDVANTMIALLDDVACEHESTMRYALELYRNHSLDFADCILAARFVVEGTPVLTFDKKLNKLLRELA
;
A
#
# COMPACT_ATOMS: atom_id res chain seq x y z
N MET A 1 9.95 -13.03 -17.30
CA MET A 1 8.62 -12.52 -16.93
C MET A 1 8.67 -12.20 -15.46
N SER A 2 8.20 -11.02 -15.04
CA SER A 2 8.13 -10.69 -13.62
C SER A 2 7.13 -11.62 -12.94
N THR A 3 7.44 -12.05 -11.71
CA THR A 3 6.52 -12.84 -10.91
C THR A 3 5.58 -11.89 -10.19
N PHE A 4 4.28 -12.19 -10.22
CA PHE A 4 3.27 -11.37 -9.56
C PHE A 4 3.07 -11.88 -8.12
N LEU A 5 3.17 -10.98 -7.14
CA LEU A 5 3.06 -11.30 -5.71
C LEU A 5 1.70 -10.88 -5.15
N ASP A 6 1.08 -11.78 -4.41
CA ASP A 6 -0.12 -11.51 -3.62
C ASP A 6 0.24 -11.02 -2.21
N THR A 7 -0.78 -10.67 -1.43
CA THR A 7 -0.66 -10.23 -0.03
C THR A 7 0.13 -11.23 0.82
N ASN A 8 -0.07 -12.54 0.65
CA ASN A 8 0.63 -13.52 1.46
C ASN A 8 2.13 -13.51 1.19
N CYS A 9 2.54 -13.48 -0.08
CA CYS A 9 3.95 -13.34 -0.45
C CYS A 9 4.56 -12.05 0.09
N LEU A 10 3.87 -10.91 -0.05
CA LEU A 10 4.33 -9.62 0.47
C LEU A 10 4.48 -9.67 2.01
N LEU A 11 3.54 -10.29 2.72
CA LEU A 11 3.64 -10.46 4.18
C LEU A 11 4.81 -11.37 4.58
N ARG A 12 5.08 -12.47 3.84
CA ARG A 12 6.25 -13.31 4.11
C ARG A 12 7.54 -12.50 3.96
N TYR A 13 7.63 -11.69 2.91
CA TYR A 13 8.77 -10.80 2.66
C TYR A 13 8.96 -9.77 3.78
N LEU A 14 7.88 -9.13 4.22
CA LEU A 14 7.95 -8.09 5.25
C LEU A 14 8.23 -8.62 6.66
N LEU A 15 7.68 -9.78 7.01
CA LEU A 15 7.71 -10.30 8.37
C LEU A 15 8.84 -11.30 8.63
N ALA A 16 9.37 -11.93 7.56
CA ALA A 16 10.37 -13.00 7.65
C ALA A 16 10.00 -14.10 8.67
N ASP A 17 8.70 -14.43 8.78
CA ASP A 17 8.14 -15.27 9.83
C ASP A 17 8.09 -16.77 9.46
N VAL A 18 8.28 -17.09 8.18
CA VAL A 18 8.43 -18.46 7.66
C VAL A 18 9.63 -18.48 6.73
N GLU A 19 10.77 -18.98 7.22
CA GLU A 19 12.09 -18.93 6.57
C GLU A 19 12.07 -19.39 5.11
N ASP A 20 11.61 -20.62 4.84
CA ASP A 20 11.55 -21.17 3.46
C ASP A 20 10.72 -20.29 2.50
N GLN A 21 9.62 -19.70 2.98
CA GLN A 21 8.77 -18.86 2.15
C GLN A 21 9.36 -17.46 1.95
N PHE A 22 9.98 -16.91 3.00
CA PHE A 22 10.70 -15.64 2.93
C PHE A 22 11.82 -15.72 1.89
N GLU A 23 12.69 -16.74 1.97
CA GLU A 23 13.77 -16.95 1.01
C GLU A 23 13.26 -17.10 -0.42
N THR A 24 12.17 -17.85 -0.61
CA THR A 24 11.52 -18.00 -1.92
C THR A 24 11.06 -16.65 -2.47
N VAL A 25 10.40 -15.84 -1.65
CA VAL A 25 9.92 -14.52 -2.10
C VAL A 25 11.09 -13.57 -2.37
N CYS A 26 12.13 -13.56 -1.55
CA CYS A 26 13.35 -12.76 -1.79
C CYS A 26 13.95 -13.03 -3.18
N GLN A 27 14.06 -14.31 -3.58
CA GLN A 27 14.54 -14.66 -4.92
C GLN A 27 13.66 -14.07 -6.03
N HIS A 28 12.34 -14.04 -5.85
CA HIS A 28 11.45 -13.42 -6.82
C HIS A 28 11.56 -11.89 -6.84
N VAL A 29 11.71 -11.25 -5.66
CA VAL A 29 11.92 -9.80 -5.52
C VAL A 29 13.21 -9.37 -6.22
N GLU A 30 14.32 -10.06 -5.96
CA GLU A 30 15.62 -9.81 -6.63
C GLU A 30 15.54 -9.95 -8.16
N ASN A 31 14.61 -10.77 -8.67
CA ASN A 31 14.36 -10.98 -10.10
C ASN A 31 13.29 -10.04 -10.69
N GLY A 32 12.91 -8.98 -9.97
CA GLY A 32 11.97 -7.95 -10.44
C GLY A 32 10.51 -8.39 -10.34
N ALA A 33 10.11 -8.91 -9.18
CA ALA A 33 8.71 -9.19 -8.88
C ALA A 33 7.85 -7.91 -8.92
N CYS A 34 6.55 -8.08 -9.13
CA CYS A 34 5.59 -6.98 -9.14
C CYS A 34 4.30 -7.32 -8.41
N THR A 35 3.52 -6.30 -8.09
CA THR A 35 2.21 -6.42 -7.43
C THR A 35 1.25 -5.30 -7.87
N SER A 36 0.03 -5.31 -7.34
CA SER A 36 -1.03 -4.32 -7.64
C SER A 36 -1.56 -3.64 -6.37
N PRO A 37 -2.23 -2.48 -6.53
CA PRO A 37 -2.83 -1.72 -5.43
C PRO A 37 -3.68 -2.52 -4.45
N GLU A 38 -4.44 -3.51 -4.90
CA GLU A 38 -5.32 -4.31 -4.06
C GLU A 38 -4.55 -5.14 -3.02
N PHE A 39 -3.40 -5.70 -3.38
CA PHE A 39 -2.58 -6.49 -2.46
C PHE A 39 -1.80 -5.60 -1.49
N ILE A 40 -1.37 -4.41 -1.93
CA ILE A 40 -0.82 -3.38 -1.04
C ILE A 40 -1.87 -2.96 -0.01
N ALA A 41 -3.12 -2.74 -0.44
CA ALA A 41 -4.19 -2.34 0.45
C ALA A 41 -4.54 -3.42 1.48
N GLU A 42 -4.52 -4.68 1.08
CA GLU A 42 -4.71 -5.80 1.99
C GLU A 42 -3.55 -5.91 2.99
N CYS A 43 -2.29 -5.72 2.57
CA CYS A 43 -1.15 -5.67 3.50
C CYS A 43 -1.32 -4.56 4.56
N VAL A 44 -1.72 -3.35 4.15
CA VAL A 44 -1.98 -2.24 5.09
C VAL A 44 -3.07 -2.62 6.08
N TYR A 45 -4.15 -3.25 5.63
CA TYR A 45 -5.24 -3.71 6.49
C TYR A 45 -4.80 -4.81 7.47
N VAL A 46 -4.03 -5.79 7.01
CA VAL A 46 -3.56 -6.91 7.84
C VAL A 46 -2.57 -6.44 8.90
N LEU A 47 -1.56 -5.66 8.49
CA LEU A 47 -0.50 -5.16 9.38
C LEU A 47 -1.04 -4.19 10.43
N GLY A 48 -1.93 -3.26 10.04
CA GLY A 48 -2.57 -2.33 10.97
C GLY A 48 -3.78 -2.92 11.72
N GLY A 49 -4.23 -4.12 11.32
CA GLY A 49 -5.39 -4.80 11.88
C GLY A 49 -5.11 -5.43 13.24
N THR A 50 -6.10 -6.10 13.82
CA THR A 50 -6.01 -6.67 15.17
C THR A 50 -5.02 -7.83 15.31
N VAL A 51 -4.60 -8.44 14.20
CA VAL A 51 -3.66 -9.57 14.20
C VAL A 51 -2.26 -9.11 14.56
N TYR A 52 -1.75 -8.08 13.88
CA TYR A 52 -0.41 -7.55 14.10
C TYR A 52 -0.41 -6.27 14.94
N GLY A 53 -1.39 -5.40 14.74
CA GLY A 53 -1.60 -4.20 15.54
C GLY A 53 -0.51 -3.15 15.41
N PHE A 54 0.24 -3.15 14.30
CA PHE A 54 1.24 -2.12 14.04
C PHE A 54 0.57 -0.75 13.88
N ASP A 55 1.23 0.30 14.35
CA ASP A 55 0.66 1.63 14.20
C ASP A 55 0.73 2.11 12.75
N ARG A 56 -0.16 3.05 12.42
CA ARG A 56 -0.34 3.61 11.08
C ARG A 56 0.94 4.17 10.47
N THR A 57 1.82 4.77 11.29
CA THR A 57 3.07 5.38 10.79
C THR A 57 4.06 4.29 10.40
N ASP A 58 4.20 3.27 11.25
CA ASP A 58 5.05 2.12 10.99
C ASP A 58 4.58 1.32 9.76
N VAL A 59 3.26 1.08 9.64
CA VAL A 59 2.67 0.45 8.45
C VAL A 59 2.97 1.28 7.19
N ALA A 60 2.72 2.58 7.22
CA ALA A 60 2.96 3.43 6.05
C ALA A 60 4.44 3.43 5.62
N ASN A 61 5.37 3.59 6.57
CA ASN A 61 6.79 3.61 6.28
C ASN A 61 7.28 2.25 5.74
N THR A 62 6.81 1.15 6.32
CA THR A 62 7.13 -0.21 5.87
C THR A 62 6.64 -0.45 4.45
N MET A 63 5.40 -0.06 4.14
CA MET A 63 4.85 -0.23 2.80
C MET A 63 5.52 0.71 1.78
N ILE A 64 5.97 1.90 2.17
CA ILE A 64 6.75 2.78 1.29
C ILE A 64 8.10 2.12 0.96
N ALA A 65 8.78 1.53 1.93
CA ALA A 65 10.01 0.79 1.72
C ALA A 65 9.80 -0.44 0.83
N LEU A 66 8.69 -1.17 0.99
CA LEU A 66 8.33 -2.28 0.11
C LEU A 66 8.25 -1.87 -1.37
N LEU A 67 7.75 -0.65 -1.65
CA LEU A 67 7.65 -0.14 -3.02
C LEU A 67 9.02 0.20 -3.64
N ASP A 68 10.09 0.28 -2.84
CA ASP A 68 11.46 0.40 -3.35
C ASP A 68 12.01 -0.95 -3.84
N ASP A 69 11.49 -2.06 -3.30
CA ASP A 69 11.92 -3.42 -3.63
C ASP A 69 11.02 -4.10 -4.68
N VAL A 70 9.71 -3.83 -4.63
CA VAL A 70 8.68 -4.50 -5.46
C VAL A 70 7.96 -3.49 -6.34
N ALA A 71 8.02 -3.70 -7.65
CA ALA A 71 7.31 -2.85 -8.60
C ALA A 71 5.79 -2.94 -8.37
N CYS A 72 5.10 -1.80 -8.33
CA CYS A 72 3.66 -1.77 -8.13
C CYS A 72 2.96 -1.09 -9.30
N GLU A 73 1.85 -1.66 -9.75
CA GLU A 73 0.96 -0.94 -10.65
C GLU A 73 0.50 0.37 -10.01
N HIS A 74 0.50 1.47 -10.77
CA HIS A 74 0.18 2.80 -10.24
C HIS A 74 1.08 3.23 -9.07
N GLU A 75 2.37 2.88 -9.10
CA GLU A 75 3.32 3.11 -7.99
C GLU A 75 3.28 4.55 -7.43
N SER A 76 3.28 5.58 -8.28
CA SER A 76 3.22 6.98 -7.84
C SER A 76 1.95 7.29 -7.04
N THR A 77 0.82 6.72 -7.46
CA THR A 77 -0.46 6.83 -6.77
C THR A 77 -0.39 6.11 -5.42
N MET A 78 0.20 4.91 -5.37
CA MET A 78 0.31 4.13 -4.14
C MET A 78 1.25 4.75 -3.12
N ARG A 79 2.39 5.29 -3.55
CA ARG A 79 3.30 6.05 -2.68
C ARG A 79 2.59 7.24 -2.06
N TYR A 80 1.88 8.03 -2.87
CA TYR A 80 1.16 9.18 -2.36
C TYR A 80 -0.02 8.79 -1.46
N ALA A 81 -0.72 7.69 -1.76
CA ALA A 81 -1.76 7.14 -0.87
C ALA A 81 -1.20 6.74 0.50
N LEU A 82 0.00 6.14 0.55
CA LEU A 82 0.68 5.79 1.80
C LEU A 82 1.10 7.03 2.60
N GLU A 83 1.54 8.09 1.94
CA GLU A 83 1.81 9.38 2.60
C GLU A 83 0.54 10.02 3.19
N LEU A 84 -0.56 10.02 2.43
CA LEU A 84 -1.85 10.49 2.93
C LEU A 84 -2.32 9.63 4.11
N TYR A 85 -2.18 8.31 4.01
CA TYR A 85 -2.54 7.38 5.07
C TYR A 85 -1.73 7.63 6.34
N ARG A 86 -0.42 7.89 6.22
CA ARG A 86 0.43 8.27 7.36
C ARG A 86 -0.05 9.55 8.06
N ASN A 87 -0.45 10.56 7.28
CA ASN A 87 -0.68 11.92 7.78
C ASN A 87 -2.15 12.23 8.13
N HIS A 88 -3.09 11.37 7.77
CA HIS A 88 -4.52 11.57 8.00
C HIS A 88 -5.15 10.37 8.71
N SER A 89 -6.36 10.56 9.27
CA SER A 89 -7.11 9.50 9.95
C SER A 89 -8.09 8.74 9.04
N LEU A 90 -7.98 8.89 7.71
CA LEU A 90 -8.81 8.19 6.75
C LEU A 90 -8.38 6.72 6.65
N ASP A 91 -9.28 5.84 6.22
CA ASP A 91 -8.85 4.49 5.87
C ASP A 91 -7.98 4.52 4.60
N PHE A 92 -7.30 3.41 4.31
CA PHE A 92 -6.36 3.38 3.19
C PHE A 92 -7.06 3.45 1.83
N ALA A 93 -8.29 2.94 1.72
CA ALA A 93 -9.06 3.00 0.47
C ALA A 93 -9.44 4.44 0.11
N ASP A 94 -9.86 5.24 1.10
CA ASP A 94 -10.10 6.68 0.95
C ASP A 94 -8.81 7.41 0.54
N CYS A 95 -7.65 7.03 1.09
CA CYS A 95 -6.36 7.59 0.70
C CYS A 95 -5.99 7.25 -0.75
N ILE A 96 -6.30 6.04 -1.25
CA ILE A 96 -6.11 5.66 -2.65
C ILE A 96 -6.97 6.53 -3.57
N LEU A 97 -8.24 6.77 -3.22
CA LEU A 97 -9.11 7.65 -4.00
C LEU A 97 -8.58 9.09 -4.05
N ALA A 98 -8.18 9.64 -2.91
CA ALA A 98 -7.56 10.95 -2.84
C ALA A 98 -6.26 11.02 -3.65
N ALA A 99 -5.46 9.95 -3.64
CA ALA A 99 -4.25 9.90 -4.42
C ALA A 99 -4.51 9.84 -5.92
N ARG A 100 -5.49 9.05 -6.38
CA ARG A 100 -5.90 9.04 -7.80
C ARG A 100 -6.39 10.41 -8.28
N PHE A 101 -7.09 11.14 -7.41
CA PHE A 101 -7.51 12.51 -7.71
C PHE A 101 -6.31 13.43 -8.00
N VAL A 102 -5.29 13.39 -7.15
CA VAL A 102 -4.11 14.26 -7.27
C VAL A 102 -3.15 13.80 -8.35
N VAL A 103 -2.78 12.52 -8.33
CA VAL A 103 -1.69 11.96 -9.15
C VAL A 103 -2.16 11.64 -10.57
N GLU A 104 -3.38 11.11 -10.71
CA GLU A 104 -3.92 10.67 -12.00
C GLU A 104 -4.91 11.67 -12.60
N GLY A 105 -5.28 12.72 -11.86
CA GLY A 105 -6.30 13.68 -12.29
C GLY A 105 -7.71 13.07 -12.40
N THR A 106 -7.95 11.94 -11.72
CA THR A 106 -9.23 11.22 -11.81
C THR A 106 -10.29 11.90 -10.93
N PRO A 107 -11.41 12.39 -11.48
CA PRO A 107 -12.48 12.97 -10.67
C PRO A 107 -13.06 11.94 -9.70
N VAL A 108 -13.14 12.29 -8.41
CA VAL A 108 -13.71 11.43 -7.37
C VAL A 108 -15.07 11.96 -6.94
N LEU A 109 -16.09 11.11 -7.03
CA LEU A 109 -17.40 11.33 -6.42
C LEU A 109 -17.52 10.46 -5.16
N THR A 110 -17.80 11.08 -4.03
CA THR A 110 -18.03 10.38 -2.76
C THR A 110 -19.07 11.10 -1.91
N PHE A 111 -19.78 10.35 -1.09
CA PHE A 111 -20.68 10.89 -0.07
C PHE A 111 -20.02 10.96 1.31
N ASP A 112 -18.81 10.44 1.47
CA ASP A 112 -18.07 10.56 2.73
C ASP A 112 -17.63 12.01 2.97
N LYS A 113 -17.96 12.54 4.15
CA LYS A 113 -17.70 13.95 4.48
C LYS A 113 -16.22 14.23 4.74
N LYS A 114 -15.48 13.26 5.29
CA LYS A 114 -14.06 13.41 5.59
C LYS A 114 -13.24 13.36 4.30
N LEU A 115 -13.52 12.41 3.41
CA LEU A 115 -12.86 12.34 2.11
C LEU A 115 -13.19 13.59 1.26
N ASN A 116 -14.45 14.03 1.21
CA ASN A 116 -14.81 15.28 0.53
C ASN A 116 -14.06 16.50 1.09
N LYS A 117 -13.77 16.52 2.40
CA LYS A 117 -12.98 17.59 3.00
C LYS A 117 -11.54 17.52 2.50
N LEU A 118 -10.91 16.34 2.54
CA LEU A 118 -9.55 16.16 2.06
C LEU A 118 -9.42 16.50 0.56
N LEU A 119 -10.33 16.03 -0.30
CA LEU A 119 -10.30 16.33 -1.73
C LEU A 119 -10.33 17.84 -2.03
N ARG A 120 -11.04 18.64 -1.22
CA ARG A 120 -11.03 20.11 -1.33
C ARG A 120 -9.73 20.76 -0.85
N GLU A 121 -9.02 20.13 0.08
CA GLU A 121 -7.73 20.62 0.58
C GLU A 121 -6.59 20.28 -0.38
N LEU A 122 -6.76 19.24 -1.20
CA LEU A 122 -5.78 18.76 -2.18
C LEU A 122 -5.95 19.35 -3.59
N ALA A 123 -7.07 20.02 -3.86
CA ALA A 123 -7.38 20.67 -5.15
C ALA A 123 -6.75 22.07 -5.26
#